data_AF-A0A6B9CPM3-F1
#
_entry.id   AF-A0A6B9CPM3-F1
#
_cell.length_a   1.000
_cell.length_b   1.000
_cell.length_c   1.000
_cell.angle_alpha   90.00
_cell.angle_beta   90.00
_cell.angle_gamma   90.00
#
_symmetry.space_group_name_H-M   'P 1'
#
loop_
_entity.id
_entity.type
_entity.pdbx_description
1 polymer ?
#
loop_
_entity_poly.entity_id
_entity_poly.type
_entity_poly.pdbx_seq_one_letter_code
_entity_poly.pdbx_strand_id
1 'polypeptide(L)'
;NRSRPLTLKVFEVYLSLVQTSNVMLFAWMILNVGCRFQVMNQGIQSRMSKTNINNYTVSANYMFLRTSAQAHSELCKIAKRAIEPFVISIINCVIMAFTITTSIVYVIFSELKNTLSVNHALYYFTLIMTSILLTILIVGSCNWTTRKAAETMKILHKIMLANISTDNKHLDETARTFCMQIIHHNLHFT
;
A
#
# COMPACT_ATOMS: atom_id res chain seq x y z
N ASN A 1 -1.65 -16.39 -43.13
CA ASN A 1 -1.03 -16.99 -41.93
C ASN A 1 0.49 -16.99 -42.02
N ARG A 2 1.16 -15.91 -41.62
CA ARG A 2 2.61 -15.93 -41.34
C ARG A 2 2.77 -16.25 -39.86
N SER A 3 3.28 -17.43 -39.54
CA SER A 3 3.66 -17.81 -38.18
C SER A 3 4.75 -16.87 -37.68
N ARG A 4 4.50 -16.13 -36.59
CA ARG A 4 5.55 -15.35 -35.92
C ARG A 4 6.70 -16.28 -35.53
N PRO A 5 7.97 -15.86 -35.69
CA PRO A 5 9.12 -16.68 -35.31
C PRO A 5 9.04 -17.06 -33.83
N LEU A 6 9.36 -18.32 -33.52
CA LEU A 6 9.25 -18.92 -32.18
C LEU A 6 9.97 -18.05 -31.12
N THR A 7 11.13 -17.51 -31.48
CA THR A 7 11.94 -16.61 -30.64
C THR A 7 11.19 -15.38 -30.18
N LEU A 8 10.34 -14.81 -31.04
CA LEU A 8 9.57 -13.60 -30.77
C LEU A 8 8.43 -13.89 -29.78
N LYS A 9 7.79 -15.06 -29.89
CA LYS A 9 6.77 -15.52 -28.92
C LYS A 9 7.37 -15.79 -27.53
N VAL A 10 8.54 -16.43 -27.47
CA VAL A 10 9.22 -16.70 -26.20
C VAL A 10 9.63 -15.39 -25.51
N PHE A 11 10.11 -14.42 -26.29
CA PHE A 11 10.48 -13.10 -25.78
C PHE A 11 9.27 -12.32 -25.25
N GLU A 12 8.13 -12.34 -25.95
CA GLU A 12 6.87 -11.74 -25.50
C GLU A 12 6.41 -12.32 -24.15
N VAL A 13 6.38 -13.66 -24.02
CA VAL A 13 6.00 -14.33 -22.77
C VAL A 13 6.96 -14.00 -21.63
N TYR A 14 8.26 -13.98 -21.91
CA TYR A 14 9.26 -13.63 -20.92
C TYR A 14 9.09 -12.20 -20.40
N LEU A 15 8.88 -11.22 -21.29
CA LEU A 15 8.62 -9.83 -20.91
C LEU A 15 7.36 -9.70 -20.05
N SER A 16 6.27 -10.38 -20.42
CA SER A 16 5.03 -10.38 -19.63
C SER A 16 5.22 -10.96 -18.23
N LEU A 17 6.01 -12.04 -18.10
CA LEU A 17 6.34 -12.63 -16.80
C LEU A 17 7.16 -11.66 -15.94
N VAL A 18 8.22 -11.07 -16.50
CA VAL A 18 9.05 -10.08 -15.79
C VAL A 18 8.23 -8.90 -15.31
N GLN A 19 7.34 -8.36 -16.16
CA GLN A 19 6.48 -7.26 -15.78
C GLN A 19 5.52 -7.63 -14.64
N THR A 20 4.92 -8.82 -14.70
CA THR A 20 4.04 -9.32 -13.64
C THR A 20 4.80 -9.52 -12.33
N SER A 21 6.00 -10.11 -12.38
CA SER A 21 6.87 -10.30 -11.22
C SER A 21 7.28 -8.98 -10.58
N ASN A 22 7.63 -7.97 -11.38
CA ASN A 22 7.99 -6.64 -10.87
C ASN A 22 6.82 -5.98 -10.13
N VAL A 23 5.62 -6.03 -10.70
CA VAL A 23 4.43 -5.46 -10.08
C VAL A 23 4.05 -6.19 -8.79
N MET A 24 4.15 -7.51 -8.76
CA MET A 24 3.93 -8.30 -7.54
C MET A 24 4.97 -8.00 -6.47
N LEU A 25 6.25 -7.87 -6.85
CA LEU A 25 7.32 -7.49 -5.94
C LEU A 25 7.08 -6.11 -5.33
N PHE A 26 6.64 -5.14 -6.13
CA PHE A 26 6.24 -3.83 -5.65
C PHE A 26 5.10 -3.92 -4.62
N ALA A 27 4.00 -4.60 -4.96
CA ALA A 27 2.87 -4.74 -4.05
C ALA A 27 3.29 -5.39 -2.73
N TRP A 28 4.13 -6.42 -2.79
CA TRP A 28 4.68 -7.09 -1.62
C TRP A 28 5.58 -6.18 -0.77
N MET A 29 6.44 -5.37 -1.38
CA MET A 29 7.27 -4.38 -0.65
C MET A 29 6.40 -3.36 0.08
N ILE A 30 5.38 -2.81 -0.59
CA ILE A 30 4.47 -1.84 0.01
C ILE A 30 3.68 -2.46 1.15
N LEU A 31 3.16 -3.67 0.99
CA LEU A 31 2.48 -4.40 2.06
C LEU A 31 3.40 -4.62 3.27
N ASN A 32 4.67 -4.96 3.05
CA ASN A 32 5.63 -5.09 4.15
C ASN A 32 5.79 -3.77 4.92
N VAL A 33 5.89 -2.63 4.22
CA VAL A 33 5.93 -1.32 4.88
C VAL A 33 4.65 -1.08 5.69
N GLY A 34 3.47 -1.38 5.14
CA GLY A 34 2.20 -1.29 5.85
C GLY A 34 2.13 -2.19 7.10
N CYS A 35 2.65 -3.41 7.03
CA CYS A 35 2.78 -4.31 8.18
C CYS A 35 3.67 -3.71 9.27
N ARG A 36 4.79 -3.06 8.90
CA ARG A 36 5.66 -2.38 9.87
C ARG A 36 4.96 -1.19 10.55
N PHE A 37 4.17 -0.40 9.81
CA PHE A 37 3.31 0.63 10.42
C PHE A 37 2.30 0.02 11.39
N GLN A 38 1.66 -1.10 11.04
CA GLN A 38 0.72 -1.77 11.92
C GLN A 38 1.37 -2.24 13.22
N VAL A 39 2.54 -2.89 13.16
CA VAL A 39 3.27 -3.36 14.34
C VAL A 39 3.67 -2.18 15.24
N MET A 40 4.16 -1.09 14.65
CA MET A 40 4.47 0.13 15.39
C MET A 40 3.22 0.71 16.09
N ASN A 41 2.10 0.80 15.37
CA ASN A 41 0.82 1.29 15.90
C ASN A 41 0.34 0.44 17.10
N GLN A 42 0.41 -0.89 16.99
CA GLN A 42 0.08 -1.81 18.08
C GLN A 42 1.05 -1.66 19.28
N GLY A 43 2.33 -1.44 19.01
CA GLY A 43 3.34 -1.17 20.03
C GLY A 43 3.07 0.11 20.82
N ILE A 44 2.74 1.20 20.13
CA ILE A 44 2.34 2.48 20.74
C ILE A 44 1.08 2.30 21.59
N GLN A 45 0.04 1.67 21.04
CA GLN A 45 -1.23 1.50 21.74
C GLN A 45 -1.09 0.63 23.00
N SER A 46 -0.33 -0.48 22.91
CA SER A 46 -0.17 -1.44 24.03
C SER A 46 0.68 -0.90 25.17
N ARG A 47 1.73 -0.11 24.89
CA ARG A 47 2.55 0.52 25.94
C ARG A 47 1.80 1.65 26.63
N MET A 48 1.07 2.45 25.87
CA MET A 48 0.39 3.63 26.42
C MET A 48 -0.92 3.30 27.14
N SER A 49 -1.59 2.18 26.82
CA SER A 49 -2.81 1.76 27.53
C SER A 49 -2.55 1.10 28.88
N LYS A 50 -1.34 0.58 29.13
CA LYS A 50 -1.00 -0.20 30.32
C LYS A 50 -0.32 0.60 31.45
N THR A 51 -0.10 1.90 31.27
CA THR A 51 0.76 2.64 32.20
C THR A 51 -0.07 3.26 33.35
N ASN A 52 -0.04 2.63 34.52
CA ASN A 52 -0.17 3.36 35.79
C ASN A 52 1.12 4.18 35.95
N ILE A 53 0.98 5.49 36.03
CA ILE A 53 2.06 6.46 35.81
C ILE A 53 2.96 6.51 37.05
N ASN A 54 4.14 5.90 36.95
CA ASN A 54 5.28 6.15 37.84
C ASN A 54 6.37 6.86 37.02
N ASN A 55 7.16 7.76 37.62
CA ASN A 55 8.12 8.60 36.87
C ASN A 55 9.13 7.82 35.99
N TYR A 56 9.51 6.59 36.38
CA TYR A 56 10.36 5.72 35.56
C TYR A 56 9.70 5.23 34.26
N THR A 57 8.37 5.01 34.27
CA THR A 57 7.64 4.59 33.05
C THR A 57 7.45 5.74 32.08
N VAL A 58 7.44 6.99 32.55
CA VAL A 58 7.33 8.20 31.72
C VAL A 58 8.57 8.40 30.82
N SER A 59 9.78 8.25 31.37
CA SER A 59 11.03 8.38 30.60
C SER A 59 11.16 7.31 29.51
N ALA A 60 10.84 6.06 29.83
CA ALA A 60 10.83 4.96 28.88
C ALA A 60 9.77 5.15 27.76
N ASN A 61 8.60 5.67 28.10
CA ASN A 61 7.52 5.97 27.15
C ASN A 61 7.88 7.14 26.21
N TYR A 62 8.56 8.17 26.71
CA TYR A 62 9.11 9.26 25.89
C TYR A 62 10.10 8.73 24.86
N MET A 63 11.10 7.95 25.29
CA MET A 63 12.14 7.43 24.39
C MET A 63 11.54 6.50 23.33
N PHE A 64 10.53 5.71 23.72
CA PHE A 64 9.80 4.85 22.81
C PHE A 64 9.04 5.65 21.74
N LEU A 65 8.33 6.72 22.11
CA LEU A 65 7.62 7.57 21.15
C LEU A 65 8.57 8.26 20.18
N ARG A 66 9.71 8.78 20.67
CA ARG A 66 10.73 9.39 19.82
C ARG A 66 11.31 8.39 18.81
N THR A 67 11.62 7.18 19.26
CA THR A 67 12.10 6.10 18.38
C THR A 67 11.03 5.71 17.36
N SER A 68 9.77 5.66 17.77
CA SER A 68 8.63 5.38 16.88
C SER A 68 8.44 6.47 15.83
N ALA A 69 8.67 7.74 16.20
CA ALA A 69 8.59 8.86 15.28
C ALA A 69 9.65 8.79 14.18
N GLN A 70 10.89 8.46 14.57
CA GLN A 70 11.98 8.22 13.61
C GLN A 70 11.67 7.03 12.70
N ALA A 71 11.17 5.93 13.26
CA ALA A 71 10.77 4.76 12.49
C ALA A 71 9.64 5.08 11.49
N HIS A 72 8.64 5.88 11.88
CA HIS A 72 7.58 6.34 10.97
C HIS A 72 8.13 7.14 9.79
N SER A 73 9.02 8.10 10.06
CA SER A 73 9.67 8.91 9.01
C SER A 73 10.47 8.03 8.04
N GLU A 74 11.26 7.08 8.55
CA GLU A 74 12.04 6.17 7.70
C GLU A 74 11.15 5.23 6.88
N LEU A 75 10.07 4.70 7.46
CA LEU A 75 9.10 3.90 6.71
C LEU A 75 8.43 4.71 5.59
N CYS A 76 8.09 5.97 5.84
CA CYS A 76 7.57 6.87 4.80
C CYS A 76 8.60 7.12 3.69
N LYS A 77 9.89 7.30 4.02
CA LYS A 77 10.96 7.45 3.02
C LYS A 77 11.16 6.18 2.20
N ILE A 78 11.18 5.02 2.85
CA ILE A 78 11.29 3.71 2.19
C ILE A 78 10.12 3.50 1.24
N ALA A 79 8.89 3.77 1.67
CA ALA A 79 7.71 3.66 0.82
C ALA A 79 7.79 4.57 -0.42
N LYS A 80 8.24 5.82 -0.27
CA LYS A 80 8.42 6.75 -1.40
C LYS A 80 9.49 6.27 -2.38
N ARG A 81 10.65 5.83 -1.87
CA ARG A 81 11.74 5.28 -2.70
C ARG A 81 11.37 3.97 -3.38
N ALA A 82 10.52 3.17 -2.75
CA ALA A 82 10.07 1.90 -3.31
C ALA A 82 9.20 2.08 -4.56
N ILE A 83 8.65 3.26 -4.84
CA ILE A 83 7.87 3.51 -6.07
C ILE A 83 8.79 3.74 -7.27
N GLU A 84 9.89 4.47 -7.08
CA GLU A 84 10.77 4.96 -8.15
C GLU A 84 11.18 3.87 -9.16
N PRO A 85 11.69 2.69 -8.76
CA PRO A 85 12.11 1.67 -9.73
C PRO A 85 10.94 0.95 -10.43
N PHE A 86 9.71 1.05 -9.90
CA PHE A 86 8.55 0.32 -10.42
C PHE A 86 7.56 1.21 -11.17
N VAL A 87 7.72 2.53 -11.16
CA VAL A 87 6.71 3.48 -11.68
C VAL A 87 6.33 3.18 -13.14
N ILE A 88 7.30 2.91 -14.00
CA ILE A 88 7.06 2.58 -15.42
C ILE A 88 6.30 1.25 -15.54
N SER A 89 6.66 0.25 -14.73
CA SER A 89 6.00 -1.06 -14.74
C SER A 89 4.55 -0.96 -14.26
N ILE A 90 4.27 -0.12 -13.27
CA ILE A 90 2.92 0.16 -12.76
C ILE A 90 2.09 0.87 -13.83
N ILE A 91 2.61 1.93 -14.44
CA ILE A 91 1.93 2.65 -15.53
C ILE A 91 1.60 1.70 -16.69
N ASN A 92 2.57 0.91 -17.13
CA ASN A 92 2.35 -0.07 -18.20
C ASN A 92 1.31 -1.12 -17.81
N CYS A 93 1.30 -1.57 -16.56
CA CYS A 93 0.29 -2.51 -16.05
C CYS A 93 -1.13 -1.91 -16.13
N VAL A 94 -1.31 -0.66 -15.72
CA VAL A 94 -2.62 0.02 -15.75
C VAL A 94 -3.09 0.23 -17.18
N ILE A 95 -2.21 0.70 -18.08
CA ILE A 95 -2.53 0.89 -19.51
C ILE A 95 -2.90 -0.45 -20.16
N MET A 96 -2.15 -1.52 -19.86
CA MET A 96 -2.42 -2.86 -20.37
C MET A 96 -3.77 -3.39 -19.86
N ALA A 97 -4.07 -3.25 -18.57
CA ALA A 97 -5.35 -3.64 -18.00
C ALA A 97 -6.51 -2.87 -18.65
N PHE A 98 -6.36 -1.57 -18.88
CA PHE A 98 -7.37 -0.74 -19.54
C PHE A 98 -7.61 -1.14 -21.00
N THR A 99 -6.55 -1.32 -21.77
CA THR A 99 -6.62 -1.69 -23.19
C THR A 99 -7.20 -3.09 -23.40
N ILE A 100 -6.78 -4.07 -22.58
CA ILE A 100 -7.33 -5.43 -22.62
C ILE A 100 -8.82 -5.40 -22.25
N THR A 101 -9.18 -4.72 -21.15
CA THR A 101 -10.57 -4.67 -20.70
C THR A 101 -11.48 -4.00 -21.74
N THR A 102 -11.06 -2.85 -22.29
CA THR A 102 -11.85 -2.15 -23.32
C THR A 102 -11.98 -2.97 -24.61
N SER A 103 -10.92 -3.67 -25.02
CA SER A 103 -10.96 -4.56 -26.18
C SER A 103 -11.93 -5.73 -25.98
N ILE A 104 -11.90 -6.38 -24.82
CA ILE A 104 -12.81 -7.50 -24.52
C ILE A 104 -14.25 -7.00 -24.44
N VAL A 105 -14.50 -5.87 -23.79
CA VAL A 105 -15.84 -5.27 -23.71
C VAL A 105 -16.38 -4.98 -25.12
N TYR A 106 -15.55 -4.43 -26.01
CA TYR A 106 -15.92 -4.23 -27.41
C TYR A 106 -16.27 -5.55 -28.12
N VAL A 107 -15.45 -6.60 -27.93
CA VAL A 107 -15.71 -7.93 -28.49
C VAL A 107 -17.01 -8.52 -27.96
N ILE A 108 -17.27 -8.41 -26.65
CA ILE A 108 -18.54 -8.84 -26.03
C ILE A 108 -19.72 -8.14 -26.70
N PHE A 109 -19.67 -6.82 -26.89
CA PHE A 109 -20.75 -6.09 -27.57
C PHE A 109 -20.92 -6.49 -29.04
N SER A 110 -19.83 -6.82 -29.73
CA SER A 110 -19.88 -7.32 -31.11
C SER A 110 -20.50 -8.72 -31.19
N GLU A 111 -20.14 -9.62 -30.27
CA GLU A 111 -20.61 -11.02 -30.26
C GLU A 111 -22.01 -11.18 -29.66
N LEU A 112 -22.46 -10.27 -28.81
CA LEU A 112 -23.84 -10.20 -28.33
C LEU A 112 -24.85 -10.13 -29.48
N LYS A 113 -24.48 -9.49 -30.60
CA LYS A 113 -25.31 -9.46 -31.82
C LYS A 113 -25.44 -10.82 -32.51
N ASN A 114 -24.53 -11.74 -32.25
CA ASN A 114 -24.40 -13.05 -32.92
C ASN A 114 -24.69 -14.23 -31.98
N THR A 115 -25.47 -14.02 -30.91
CA THR A 115 -25.75 -15.02 -29.84
C THR A 115 -24.50 -15.54 -29.13
N LEU A 116 -23.96 -14.73 -28.22
CA LEU A 116 -22.83 -15.08 -27.35
C LEU A 116 -23.13 -16.32 -26.50
N SER A 117 -22.28 -17.36 -26.60
CA SER A 117 -22.43 -18.55 -25.76
C SER A 117 -21.90 -18.33 -24.34
N VAL A 118 -22.46 -19.06 -23.36
CA VAL A 118 -22.08 -18.96 -21.94
C VAL A 118 -20.59 -19.22 -21.73
N ASN A 119 -20.01 -20.17 -22.48
CA ASN A 119 -18.58 -20.51 -22.37
C ASN A 119 -17.68 -19.34 -22.81
N HIS A 120 -18.04 -18.61 -23.87
CA HIS A 120 -17.30 -17.42 -24.29
C HIS A 120 -17.45 -16.27 -23.29
N ALA A 121 -18.65 -16.09 -22.73
CA ALA A 121 -18.89 -15.10 -21.68
C ALA A 121 -18.01 -15.35 -20.43
N LEU A 122 -17.92 -16.61 -19.97
CA LEU A 122 -17.06 -16.99 -18.85
C LEU A 122 -15.59 -16.77 -19.18
N TYR A 123 -15.13 -17.12 -20.38
CA TYR A 123 -13.76 -16.89 -20.83
C TYR A 123 -13.38 -15.40 -20.77
N TYR A 124 -14.23 -14.52 -21.34
CA TYR A 124 -14.01 -13.09 -21.30
C TYR A 124 -14.00 -12.53 -19.88
N PHE A 125 -14.92 -12.99 -19.04
CA PHE A 125 -14.97 -12.60 -17.64
C PHE A 125 -13.68 -12.97 -16.89
N THR A 126 -13.19 -14.20 -17.04
CA THR A 126 -11.92 -14.62 -16.44
C THR A 126 -10.77 -13.73 -16.90
N LEU A 127 -10.69 -13.42 -18.19
CA LEU A 127 -9.60 -12.62 -18.76
C LEU A 127 -9.63 -11.16 -18.29
N ILE A 128 -10.81 -10.57 -18.15
CA ILE A 128 -11.02 -9.26 -17.51
C ILE A 128 -10.57 -9.31 -16.05
N MET A 129 -11.04 -10.30 -15.29
CA MET A 129 -10.74 -10.42 -13.86
C MET A 129 -9.24 -10.59 -13.61
N THR A 130 -8.56 -11.43 -14.38
CA THR A 130 -7.09 -11.60 -14.26
C THR A 130 -6.35 -10.29 -14.55
N SER A 131 -6.79 -9.52 -15.54
CA SER A 131 -6.16 -8.25 -15.92
C SER A 131 -6.36 -7.14 -14.88
N ILE A 132 -7.55 -7.08 -14.26
CA ILE A 132 -7.89 -6.05 -13.26
C ILE A 132 -7.34 -6.38 -11.87
N LEU A 133 -7.25 -7.67 -11.50
CA LEU A 133 -6.85 -8.10 -10.16
C LEU A 133 -5.47 -7.58 -9.77
N LEU A 134 -4.52 -7.52 -10.71
CA LEU A 134 -3.18 -6.98 -10.46
C LEU A 134 -3.23 -5.48 -10.12
N THR A 135 -4.03 -4.71 -10.86
CA THR A 135 -4.27 -3.28 -10.57
C THR A 135 -4.93 -3.08 -9.21
N ILE A 136 -5.92 -3.92 -8.87
CA ILE A 136 -6.56 -3.90 -7.55
C ILE A 136 -5.54 -4.18 -6.44
N LEU A 137 -4.63 -5.14 -6.63
CA LEU A 137 -3.60 -5.45 -5.64
C LEU A 137 -2.65 -4.27 -5.40
N ILE A 138 -2.21 -3.58 -6.46
CA ILE A 138 -1.36 -2.38 -6.35
C ILE A 138 -2.09 -1.30 -5.55
N VAL A 139 -3.27 -0.90 -6.02
CA VAL A 139 -4.05 0.19 -5.42
C VAL A 139 -4.45 -0.15 -3.99
N GLY A 140 -4.88 -1.39 -3.75
CA GLY A 140 -5.24 -1.91 -2.44
C GLY A 140 -4.06 -1.88 -1.46
N SER A 141 -2.87 -2.29 -1.90
CA SER A 141 -1.65 -2.29 -1.07
C SER A 141 -1.22 -0.88 -0.69
N CYS A 142 -1.20 0.05 -1.66
CA CYS A 142 -0.88 1.46 -1.44
C CYS A 142 -1.88 2.10 -0.48
N ASN A 143 -3.18 1.96 -0.74
CA ASN A 143 -4.23 2.55 0.09
C ASN A 143 -4.22 1.98 1.51
N TRP A 144 -4.04 0.66 1.65
CA TRP A 144 -3.94 0.02 2.97
C TRP A 144 -2.73 0.54 3.76
N THR A 145 -1.57 0.68 3.11
CA THR A 145 -0.34 1.19 3.71
C THR A 145 -0.48 2.65 4.14
N THR A 146 -1.01 3.52 3.27
CA THR A 146 -1.33 4.92 3.60
C THR A 146 -2.28 4.99 4.79
N ARG A 147 -3.33 4.17 4.81
CA ARG A 147 -4.27 4.11 5.95
C ARG A 147 -3.57 3.72 7.24
N LYS A 148 -2.62 2.77 7.20
CA LYS A 148 -1.84 2.35 8.38
C LYS A 148 -0.88 3.44 8.86
N ALA A 149 -0.24 4.18 7.96
CA ALA A 149 0.58 5.34 8.32
C ALA A 149 -0.26 6.48 8.95
N ALA A 150 -1.48 6.69 8.47
CA ALA A 150 -2.40 7.70 9.00
C ALA A 150 -3.04 7.29 10.35
N GLU A 151 -3.23 5.99 10.59
CA GLU A 151 -3.76 5.46 11.85
C GLU A 151 -2.88 5.83 13.05
N THR A 152 -1.57 5.99 12.83
CA THR A 152 -0.61 6.48 13.85
C THR A 152 -1.07 7.80 14.46
N MET A 153 -1.56 8.74 13.66
CA MET A 153 -2.05 10.03 14.14
C MET A 153 -3.26 9.89 15.08
N LYS A 154 -4.20 9.00 14.75
CA LYS A 154 -5.38 8.74 15.58
C LYS A 154 -4.99 8.15 16.93
N ILE A 155 -3.98 7.27 16.94
CA ILE A 155 -3.46 6.68 18.17
C ILE A 155 -2.77 7.74 19.03
N LEU A 156 -1.93 8.59 18.44
CA LEU A 156 -1.28 9.68 19.17
C LEU A 156 -2.29 10.67 19.75
N HIS A 157 -3.33 11.03 18.99
CA HIS A 157 -4.35 11.94 19.49
C HIS A 157 -5.09 11.36 20.71
N LYS A 158 -5.40 10.06 20.70
CA LYS A 158 -5.96 9.37 21.88
C LYS A 158 -5.02 9.39 23.08
N ILE A 159 -3.72 9.24 22.85
CA ILE A 159 -2.71 9.31 23.93
C ILE A 159 -2.63 10.72 24.50
N MET A 160 -2.63 11.75 23.67
CA MET A 160 -2.65 13.14 24.12
C MET A 160 -3.88 13.41 25.00
N LEU A 161 -5.09 13.02 24.53
CA LEU A 161 -6.33 13.18 25.30
C LEU A 161 -6.28 12.44 26.65
N ALA A 162 -5.73 11.24 26.69
CA ALA A 162 -5.58 10.46 27.92
C ALA A 162 -4.59 11.08 28.91
N ASN A 163 -3.56 11.80 28.42
CA ASN A 163 -2.53 12.42 29.25
C ASN A 163 -2.86 13.84 29.73
N ILE A 164 -3.94 14.46 29.24
CA ILE A 164 -4.41 15.79 29.73
C ILE A 164 -4.65 15.76 31.25
N SER A 165 -4.98 14.60 31.81
CA SER A 165 -5.22 14.42 33.25
C SER A 165 -3.95 14.29 34.11
N THR A 166 -2.75 14.15 33.52
CA THR A 166 -1.55 13.69 34.24
C THR A 166 -0.34 14.63 34.20
N ASP A 167 -0.53 15.89 33.77
CA ASP A 167 0.45 17.01 33.83
C ASP A 167 1.88 16.72 33.29
N ASN A 168 2.04 15.67 32.48
CA ASN A 168 3.32 15.26 31.89
C ASN A 168 3.63 16.04 30.61
N LYS A 169 4.04 17.30 30.75
CA LYS A 169 4.32 18.25 29.65
C LYS A 169 5.27 17.70 28.57
N HIS A 170 6.32 16.97 28.95
CA HIS A 170 7.30 16.43 28.00
C HIS A 170 6.72 15.32 27.10
N LEU A 171 5.80 14.51 27.62
CA LEU A 171 5.17 13.44 26.85
C LEU A 171 4.17 14.02 25.84
N ASP A 172 3.42 15.05 26.25
CA ASP A 172 2.50 15.78 25.37
C ASP A 172 3.25 16.51 24.24
N GLU A 173 4.35 17.21 24.55
CA GLU A 173 5.16 17.90 23.54
C GLU A 173 5.72 16.93 22.50
N THR A 174 6.19 15.76 22.93
CA THR A 174 6.73 14.73 22.01
C THR A 174 5.64 14.14 21.13
N ALA A 175 4.45 13.90 21.67
CA ALA A 175 3.30 13.45 20.89
C ALA A 175 2.89 14.52 19.86
N ARG A 176 2.91 15.82 20.23
CA ARG A 176 2.66 16.92 19.29
C ARG A 176 3.70 16.99 18.18
N THR A 177 4.99 16.90 18.51
CA THR A 177 6.06 16.89 17.50
C THR A 177 5.90 15.73 16.55
N PHE A 178 5.56 14.54 17.04
CA PHE A 178 5.32 13.38 16.19
C PHE A 178 4.05 13.56 15.33
N CYS A 179 2.96 14.11 15.86
CA CYS A 179 1.78 14.48 15.05
C CYS A 179 2.15 15.44 13.92
N MET A 180 2.96 16.48 14.18
CA MET A 180 3.45 17.39 13.16
C MET A 180 4.31 16.68 12.11
N GLN A 181 5.17 15.76 12.51
CA GLN A 181 5.97 14.95 11.59
C GLN A 181 5.11 14.06 10.68
N ILE A 182 4.02 13.47 11.22
CA ILE A 182 3.10 12.65 10.42
C ILE A 182 2.40 13.52 9.35
N ILE A 183 1.99 14.75 9.70
CA ILE A 183 1.39 15.69 8.76
C ILE A 183 2.40 16.05 7.66
N HIS A 184 3.64 16.38 8.05
CA HIS A 184 4.68 16.79 7.10
C HIS A 184 5.16 15.64 6.20
N HIS A 185 5.23 14.43 6.74
CA HIS A 185 5.62 13.22 6.02
C HIS A 185 4.41 12.39 5.56
N ASN A 186 3.29 13.06 5.26
CA ASN A 186 2.09 12.38 4.78
C ASN A 186 2.44 11.43 3.61
N LEU A 187 2.09 10.16 3.78
CA LEU A 187 2.42 9.11 2.82
C LEU A 187 1.31 9.01 1.78
N HIS A 188 1.54 9.64 0.64
CA HIS A 188 0.69 9.55 -0.53
C HIS A 188 1.46 8.87 -1.66
N PHE A 189 0.85 7.83 -2.25
CA PHE A 189 1.35 7.18 -3.45
C PHE A 189 0.72 7.90 -4.65
N THR A 190 1.55 8.42 -5.56
CA THR A 190 1.14 9.14 -6.77
C THR A 190 1.57 8.36 -8.00
#